data_AF-A1ZV89-F1
#
_entry.id   AF-A1ZV89-F1
#
_cell.length_a   1.000
_cell.length_b   1.000
_cell.length_c   1.000
_cell.angle_alpha   90.00
_cell.angle_beta   90.00
_cell.angle_gamma   90.00
#
_symmetry.space_group_name_H-M   'P 1'
#
loop_
_entity.id
_entity.type
_entity.pdbx_description
1 polymer ?
#
loop_
_entity_poly.entity_id
_entity_poly.type
_entity_poly.pdbx_seq_one_letter_code
_entity_poly.pdbx_strand_id
1 'polypeptide(L)'
;MKHIDFTLRHFLALCSILSLLLLAPTLGYAIPKIKKIDIYVINKLNKFSVAPTEDKLTRPGLHTQYTLVNEKHFGPFQKIIEQVPDSIKAKKRFLYGITKLVAQVFYTDGTSVSLGTYITLRYNGHYTNIASQEFINALKPFISPTLNWHSEKLNQEYLHYGSRFDGFIVRFSEKAKQFINTKKLRQQYFSPQEYKQAFEPFNDEMLLGIDWRKRKVVSISFSSQDEPHIQQGEMPLALYKKYKKIILEQLTVKEVLNLYHIQSDIIYKAVFYK
;
A
#
# COMPACT_ATOMS: atom_id res chain seq x y z
N MET A 1 25.86 14.09 -72.44
CA MET A 1 26.35 13.82 -71.06
C MET A 1 25.59 14.53 -69.92
N LYS A 2 24.63 15.43 -70.16
CA LYS A 2 23.89 16.13 -69.07
C LYS A 2 22.63 15.42 -68.54
N HIS A 3 22.12 14.40 -69.23
CA HIS A 3 20.86 13.73 -68.83
C HIS A 3 21.01 12.64 -67.76
N ILE A 4 22.18 12.04 -67.61
CA ILE A 4 22.43 10.97 -66.62
C ILE A 4 22.51 11.54 -65.19
N ASP A 5 22.97 12.79 -65.07
CA ASP A 5 23.14 13.48 -63.79
C ASP A 5 21.79 13.81 -63.11
N PHE A 6 20.74 14.05 -63.91
CA PHE A 6 19.41 14.39 -63.39
C PHE A 6 18.70 13.17 -62.81
N THR A 7 18.70 12.04 -63.53
CA THR A 7 18.07 10.78 -63.09
C THR A 7 18.75 10.20 -61.86
N LEU A 8 20.08 10.26 -61.78
CA LEU A 8 20.83 9.76 -60.63
C LEU A 8 20.54 10.58 -59.36
N ARG A 9 20.42 11.91 -59.47
CA ARG A 9 20.06 12.78 -58.34
C ARG A 9 18.65 12.53 -57.84
N HIS A 10 17.69 12.30 -58.74
CA HIS A 10 16.31 11.97 -58.36
C HIS A 10 16.22 10.59 -57.70
N PHE A 11 16.97 9.61 -58.22
CA PHE A 11 17.03 8.28 -57.63
C PHE A 11 17.63 8.31 -56.22
N LEU A 12 18.75 9.02 -56.02
CA LEU A 12 19.37 9.18 -54.70
C LEU A 12 18.48 9.95 -53.71
N ALA A 13 17.77 10.99 -54.17
CA ALA A 13 16.80 11.72 -53.35
C ALA A 13 15.62 10.81 -52.93
N LEU A 14 15.11 9.99 -53.85
CA LEU A 14 14.04 9.03 -53.57
C LEU A 14 14.51 7.97 -52.57
N CYS A 15 15.71 7.42 -52.75
CA CYS A 15 16.31 6.46 -51.80
C CYS A 15 16.53 7.10 -50.42
N SER A 16 16.92 8.37 -50.35
CA SER A 16 17.11 9.09 -49.08
C SER A 16 15.79 9.30 -48.35
N ILE A 17 14.72 9.69 -49.07
CA ILE A 17 13.36 9.84 -48.53
C ILE A 17 12.81 8.48 -48.07
N LEU A 18 13.03 7.41 -48.86
CA LEU A 18 12.62 6.06 -48.48
C LEU A 18 13.38 5.56 -47.25
N SER A 19 14.67 5.87 -47.14
CA SER A 19 15.50 5.51 -45.98
C SER A 19 15.05 6.26 -44.72
N LEU A 20 14.69 7.54 -44.82
CA LEU A 20 14.10 8.31 -43.73
C LEU A 20 12.72 7.77 -43.31
N LEU A 21 11.88 7.40 -44.28
CA LEU A 21 10.56 6.79 -44.02
C LEU A 21 10.67 5.39 -43.41
N LEU A 22 11.72 4.63 -43.74
CA LEU A 22 12.00 3.32 -43.16
C LEU A 22 12.68 3.39 -41.79
N LEU A 23 13.37 4.49 -41.47
CA LEU A 23 13.91 4.79 -40.13
C LEU A 23 12.84 5.38 -39.19
N ALA A 24 11.83 6.08 -39.71
CA ALA A 24 10.73 6.64 -38.93
C ALA A 24 9.98 5.63 -38.02
N PRO A 25 9.67 4.37 -38.44
CA PRO A 25 9.03 3.39 -37.55
C PRO A 25 9.96 2.83 -36.47
N THR A 26 11.28 3.02 -36.56
CA THR A 26 12.22 2.65 -35.47
C THR A 26 12.35 3.71 -34.38
N LEU A 27 11.89 4.94 -34.66
CA LEU A 27 11.57 5.97 -33.66
C LEU A 27 10.12 5.83 -33.17
N GLY A 28 9.57 4.61 -33.20
CA GLY A 28 8.39 4.29 -32.43
C GLY A 28 8.68 4.66 -30.99
N TYR A 29 8.04 5.72 -30.49
CA TYR A 29 8.04 6.08 -29.08
C TYR A 29 7.60 4.83 -28.32
N ALA A 30 8.57 4.07 -27.81
CA ALA A 30 8.29 2.86 -27.07
C ALA A 30 7.43 3.29 -25.87
N ILE A 31 6.21 2.75 -25.81
CA ILE A 31 5.29 3.07 -24.72
C ILE A 31 6.03 2.69 -23.43
N PRO A 32 6.33 3.68 -22.57
CA PRO A 32 7.20 3.44 -21.44
C PRO A 32 6.51 2.43 -20.50
N LYS A 33 7.20 1.32 -20.23
CA LYS A 33 6.70 0.24 -19.38
C LYS A 33 6.73 0.67 -17.92
N ILE A 34 5.77 0.20 -17.12
CA ILE A 34 5.79 0.39 -15.66
C ILE A 34 7.01 -0.33 -15.09
N LYS A 35 7.80 0.40 -14.28
CA LYS A 35 8.98 -0.09 -13.57
C LYS A 35 8.66 -0.47 -12.13
N LYS A 36 7.89 0.37 -11.42
CA LYS A 36 7.47 0.12 -10.03
C LYS A 36 6.22 0.92 -9.69
N ILE A 37 5.54 0.51 -8.61
CA ILE A 37 4.38 1.20 -8.07
C ILE A 37 4.59 1.40 -6.57
N ASP A 38 4.67 2.65 -6.13
CA ASP A 38 4.70 2.99 -4.71
C ASP A 38 3.27 3.30 -4.25
N ILE A 39 2.80 2.63 -3.20
CA ILE A 39 1.45 2.79 -2.67
C ILE A 39 1.54 3.44 -1.29
N TYR A 40 0.83 4.54 -1.11
CA TYR A 40 0.79 5.34 0.10
C TYR A 40 -0.62 5.32 0.69
N VAL A 41 -0.74 4.82 1.93
CA VAL A 41 -1.98 4.89 2.72
C VAL A 41 -1.94 6.18 3.56
N ILE A 42 -2.92 7.07 3.38
CA ILE A 42 -2.93 8.42 3.96
C ILE A 42 -4.22 8.64 4.76
N ASN A 43 -4.12 9.04 6.04
CA ASN A 43 -5.29 9.47 6.80
C ASN A 43 -5.65 10.95 6.46
N LYS A 44 -6.96 11.23 6.43
CA LYS A 44 -7.72 12.34 5.84
C LYS A 44 -7.25 13.80 6.05
N LEU A 45 -6.17 14.08 6.78
CA LEU A 45 -5.77 15.46 7.12
C LEU A 45 -4.28 15.81 6.97
N ASN A 46 -3.41 14.92 6.49
CA ASN A 46 -1.98 15.21 6.42
C ASN A 46 -1.46 15.40 4.98
N LYS A 47 -0.72 16.50 4.78
CA LYS A 47 0.17 16.70 3.63
C LYS A 47 1.16 15.53 3.57
N PHE A 48 1.49 15.10 2.35
CA PHE A 48 2.46 14.04 2.07
C PHE A 48 3.68 14.15 2.98
N SER A 49 3.79 13.25 3.95
CA SER A 49 5.04 12.98 4.66
C SER A 49 5.44 11.56 4.28
N VAL A 50 6.72 11.36 4.00
CA VAL A 50 7.32 10.06 3.71
C VAL A 50 8.35 9.91 4.81
N ALA A 51 7.91 9.54 6.01
CA ALA A 51 8.85 9.25 7.09
C ALA A 51 9.44 7.86 6.80
N PRO A 52 10.77 7.74 6.61
CA PRO A 52 11.40 6.50 6.20
C PRO A 52 11.51 5.43 7.30
N THR A 53 11.12 5.72 8.55
CA THR A 53 11.18 4.77 9.67
C THR A 53 10.03 4.99 10.68
N GLU A 54 9.51 3.88 11.23
CA GLU A 54 8.29 3.84 12.09
C GLU A 54 8.47 4.56 13.44
N ASP A 55 9.70 4.66 13.95
CA ASP A 55 10.08 5.36 15.18
C ASP A 55 9.89 6.89 15.10
N LYS A 56 9.71 7.42 13.89
CA LYS A 56 9.46 8.85 13.61
C LYS A 56 8.01 9.13 13.23
N LEU A 57 7.13 8.13 13.26
CA LEU A 57 5.71 8.30 12.96
C LEU A 57 4.96 8.84 14.17
N THR A 58 4.13 9.86 13.94
CA THR A 58 3.21 10.39 14.96
C THR A 58 2.03 9.43 15.24
N ARG A 59 1.71 8.49 14.33
CA ARG A 59 0.77 7.36 14.54
C ARG A 59 1.12 6.15 13.64
N PRO A 60 0.87 4.90 14.08
CA PRO A 60 0.95 3.71 13.23
C PRO A 60 0.05 3.81 11.98
N GLY A 61 0.50 3.28 10.85
CA GLY A 61 -0.26 3.29 9.57
C GLY A 61 -0.26 4.63 8.82
N LEU A 62 0.22 5.73 9.41
CA LEU A 62 0.52 6.95 8.68
C LEU A 62 1.82 6.75 7.88
N HIS A 63 1.84 7.08 6.59
CA HIS A 63 3.04 7.08 5.75
C HIS A 63 3.65 5.69 5.48
N THR A 64 2.86 4.63 5.58
CA THR A 64 3.30 3.29 5.16
C THR A 64 3.38 3.22 3.64
N GLN A 65 4.55 2.87 3.13
CA GLN A 65 4.80 2.68 1.72
C GLN A 65 4.89 1.18 1.40
N TYR A 66 4.05 0.73 0.48
CA TYR A 66 4.15 -0.59 -0.14
C TYR A 66 4.64 -0.42 -1.56
N THR A 67 5.79 -1.02 -1.90
CA THR A 67 6.35 -0.91 -3.25
C THR A 67 6.24 -2.23 -4.00
N LEU A 68 5.55 -2.18 -5.13
CA LEU A 68 5.44 -3.28 -6.08
C LEU A 68 6.55 -3.14 -7.13
N VAL A 69 7.38 -4.19 -7.24
CA VAL A 69 8.49 -4.25 -8.21
C VAL A 69 8.36 -5.43 -9.18
N ASN A 70 7.40 -6.32 -8.94
CA ASN A 70 7.18 -7.50 -9.77
C ASN A 70 6.18 -7.20 -10.90
N GLU A 71 6.66 -7.24 -12.13
CA GLU A 71 5.91 -6.89 -13.34
C GLU A 71 4.61 -7.70 -13.52
N LYS A 72 4.56 -8.92 -12.99
CA LYS A 72 3.35 -9.78 -13.02
C LYS A 72 2.12 -9.13 -12.38
N HIS A 73 2.32 -8.11 -11.53
CA HIS A 73 1.25 -7.41 -10.81
C HIS A 73 0.92 -6.03 -11.38
N PHE A 74 1.58 -5.59 -12.46
CA PHE A 74 1.35 -4.25 -13.03
C PHE A 74 0.13 -4.19 -13.96
N GLY A 75 -0.32 -5.33 -14.49
CA GLY A 75 -1.41 -5.41 -15.47
C GLY A 75 -2.69 -4.64 -15.08
N PRO A 76 -3.23 -4.79 -13.86
CA PRO A 76 -4.41 -4.04 -13.43
C PRO A 76 -4.20 -2.51 -13.47
N PHE A 77 -3.04 -2.02 -13.01
CA PHE A 77 -2.72 -0.59 -13.02
C PHE A 77 -2.52 -0.06 -14.44
N GLN A 78 -1.86 -0.85 -15.30
CA GLN A 78 -1.68 -0.53 -16.71
C GLN A 78 -3.05 -0.34 -17.41
N LYS A 79 -3.98 -1.27 -17.20
CA LYS A 79 -5.35 -1.18 -17.75
C LYS A 79 -6.09 0.07 -17.27
N ILE A 80 -5.96 0.42 -15.99
CA ILE A 80 -6.58 1.63 -15.43
C ILE A 80 -5.99 2.88 -16.11
N ILE A 81 -4.66 2.94 -16.29
CA ILE A 81 -3.99 4.08 -16.92
C ILE A 81 -4.38 4.21 -18.40
N GLU A 82 -4.54 3.10 -19.12
CA GLU A 82 -4.96 3.08 -20.52
C GLU A 82 -6.36 3.67 -20.71
N GLN A 83 -7.27 3.43 -19.75
CA GLN A 83 -8.62 4.00 -19.76
C GLN A 83 -8.67 5.50 -19.49
N VAL A 84 -7.60 6.11 -18.98
CA VAL A 84 -7.60 7.56 -18.69
C VAL A 84 -7.66 8.32 -20.02
N PRO A 85 -8.62 9.25 -20.21
CA PRO A 85 -8.70 10.05 -21.43
C PRO A 85 -7.43 10.89 -21.65
N ASP A 86 -7.00 11.03 -22.89
CA ASP A 86 -5.78 11.78 -23.20
C ASP A 86 -5.90 13.27 -22.84
N SER A 87 -7.12 13.81 -22.87
CA SER A 87 -7.44 15.16 -22.37
C SER A 87 -7.14 15.35 -20.88
N ILE A 88 -7.13 14.28 -20.09
CA ILE A 88 -6.71 14.29 -18.69
C ILE A 88 -5.21 14.01 -18.57
N LYS A 89 -4.65 13.07 -19.36
CA LYS A 89 -3.20 12.78 -19.36
C LYS A 89 -2.35 14.00 -19.72
N ALA A 90 -2.84 14.84 -20.62
CA ALA A 90 -2.15 16.07 -21.06
C ALA A 90 -2.12 17.18 -19.99
N LYS A 91 -2.93 17.08 -18.92
CA LYS A 91 -2.99 18.13 -17.89
C LYS A 91 -1.76 18.06 -16.98
N LYS A 92 -1.19 19.23 -16.66
CA LYS A 92 -0.10 19.34 -15.69
C LYS A 92 -0.52 18.78 -14.33
N ARG A 93 0.36 17.98 -13.71
CA ARG A 93 0.15 17.44 -12.37
C ARG A 93 -0.01 18.58 -11.35
N PHE A 94 -0.91 18.40 -10.39
CA PHE A 94 -0.93 19.20 -9.17
C PHE A 94 -1.12 18.33 -7.92
N LEU A 95 -0.65 18.85 -6.77
CA LEU A 95 -0.66 18.14 -5.49
C LEU A 95 -2.00 18.33 -4.77
N TYR A 96 -2.62 17.23 -4.36
CA TYR A 96 -3.91 17.22 -3.66
C TYR A 96 -3.78 17.42 -2.15
N GLY A 97 -4.85 17.97 -1.56
CA GLY A 97 -5.02 18.13 -0.12
C GLY A 97 -5.86 17.06 0.61
N ILE A 98 -6.59 16.18 -0.09
CA ILE A 98 -7.44 15.15 0.58
C ILE A 98 -7.56 13.92 -0.33
N THR A 99 -6.85 12.84 -0.01
CA THR A 99 -6.99 11.53 -0.67
C THR A 99 -6.65 10.44 0.36
N LYS A 100 -7.48 9.39 0.45
CA LYS A 100 -7.28 8.29 1.41
C LYS A 100 -6.12 7.36 1.03
N LEU A 101 -5.86 7.27 -0.27
CA LEU A 101 -4.83 6.42 -0.82
C LEU A 101 -4.30 7.01 -2.13
N VAL A 102 -2.98 7.00 -2.29
CA VAL A 102 -2.30 7.42 -3.52
C VAL A 102 -1.35 6.31 -3.96
N ALA A 103 -1.39 5.94 -5.24
CA ALA A 103 -0.36 5.11 -5.86
C ALA A 103 0.43 5.95 -6.86
N GLN A 104 1.76 5.95 -6.74
CA GLN A 104 2.67 6.56 -7.69
C GLN A 104 3.23 5.46 -8.60
N VAL A 105 2.86 5.48 -9.87
CA VAL A 105 3.33 4.55 -10.89
C VAL A 105 4.54 5.19 -11.57
N PHE A 106 5.68 4.51 -11.53
CA PHE A 106 6.92 4.95 -12.15
C PHE A 106 7.19 4.12 -13.39
N TYR A 107 7.66 4.79 -14.44
CA TYR A 107 7.97 4.17 -15.70
C TYR A 107 9.48 3.98 -15.91
N THR A 108 9.82 3.17 -16.91
CA THR A 108 11.19 2.86 -17.32
C THR A 108 11.96 4.07 -17.86
N ASP A 109 11.26 5.06 -18.42
CA ASP A 109 11.82 6.33 -18.91
C ASP A 109 12.07 7.36 -17.80
N GLY A 110 11.78 7.01 -16.54
CA GLY A 110 11.94 7.89 -15.37
C GLY A 110 10.74 8.80 -15.10
N THR A 111 9.73 8.81 -15.98
CA THR A 111 8.48 9.54 -15.74
C THR A 111 7.61 8.82 -14.70
N SER A 112 6.57 9.51 -14.22
CA SER A 112 5.64 8.91 -13.26
C SER A 112 4.25 9.52 -13.34
N VAL A 113 3.24 8.76 -12.94
CA VAL A 113 1.83 9.20 -12.81
C VAL A 113 1.30 8.88 -11.42
N SER A 114 0.43 9.72 -10.87
CA SER A 114 -0.23 9.45 -9.59
C SER A 114 -1.69 9.05 -9.81
N LEU A 115 -2.11 8.01 -9.11
CA LEU A 115 -3.49 7.54 -9.02
C LEU A 115 -3.97 7.76 -7.59
N GLY A 116 -5.18 8.26 -7.41
CA GLY A 116 -5.75 8.49 -6.08
C GLY A 116 -7.25 8.25 -6.03
N THR A 117 -7.78 7.95 -4.85
CA THR A 117 -9.23 7.70 -4.66
C THR A 117 -9.88 8.68 -3.69
N TYR A 118 -11.06 9.18 -4.08
CA TYR A 118 -12.00 9.86 -3.18
C TYR A 118 -13.44 9.36 -3.42
N ILE A 119 -14.04 9.69 -4.56
CA ILE A 119 -15.33 9.15 -5.03
C ILE A 119 -15.09 8.48 -6.39
N THR A 120 -14.47 9.22 -7.32
CA THR A 120 -13.94 8.69 -8.58
C THR A 120 -12.41 8.59 -8.53
N LEU A 121 -11.84 7.86 -9.49
CA LEU A 121 -10.40 7.81 -9.66
C LEU A 121 -9.86 9.19 -10.06
N ARG A 122 -8.75 9.57 -9.45
CA ARG A 122 -7.99 10.77 -9.78
C ARG A 122 -6.66 10.38 -10.43
N TYR A 123 -6.34 11.02 -11.55
CA TYR A 123 -5.07 10.87 -12.27
C TYR A 123 -4.29 12.19 -12.22
N ASN A 124 -3.08 12.19 -11.66
CA ASN A 124 -2.20 13.37 -11.56
C ASN A 124 -2.82 14.62 -10.92
N GLY A 125 -3.85 14.47 -10.08
CA GLY A 125 -4.57 15.65 -9.59
C GLY A 125 -5.95 15.86 -10.21
N HIS A 126 -6.34 15.11 -11.24
CA HIS A 126 -7.55 15.42 -12.01
C HIS A 126 -8.58 14.31 -11.87
N TYR A 127 -9.85 14.69 -11.70
CA TYR A 127 -10.93 13.71 -11.72
C TYR A 127 -11.01 13.03 -13.08
N THR A 128 -11.29 11.74 -13.05
CA THR A 128 -11.62 10.93 -14.21
C THR A 128 -13.06 10.43 -14.09
N ASN A 129 -13.59 9.87 -15.19
CA ASN A 129 -14.88 9.17 -15.18
C ASN A 129 -14.73 7.69 -14.80
N ILE A 130 -13.51 7.24 -14.45
CA ILE A 130 -13.23 5.86 -14.08
C ILE A 130 -13.68 5.64 -12.64
N ALA A 131 -14.41 4.55 -12.41
CA ALA A 131 -14.85 4.15 -11.09
C ALA A 131 -13.65 3.87 -10.18
N SER A 132 -13.67 4.44 -8.97
CA SER A 132 -12.61 4.21 -7.97
C SER A 132 -12.47 2.74 -7.56
N GLN A 133 -13.54 1.96 -7.73
CA GLN A 133 -13.57 0.54 -7.40
C GLN A 133 -12.54 -0.28 -8.17
N GLU A 134 -12.26 0.03 -9.43
CA GLU A 134 -11.24 -0.69 -10.21
C GLU A 134 -9.85 -0.51 -9.59
N PHE A 135 -9.52 0.71 -9.21
CA PHE A 135 -8.27 1.02 -8.52
C PHE A 135 -8.21 0.40 -7.12
N ILE A 136 -9.29 0.46 -6.36
CA ILE A 136 -9.40 -0.21 -5.05
C ILE A 136 -9.15 -1.72 -5.20
N ASN A 137 -9.78 -2.37 -6.19
CA ASN A 137 -9.61 -3.80 -6.44
C ASN A 137 -8.19 -4.16 -6.88
N ALA A 138 -7.53 -3.30 -7.66
CA ALA A 138 -6.13 -3.48 -8.02
C ALA A 138 -5.18 -3.42 -6.81
N LEU A 139 -5.54 -2.68 -5.76
CA LEU A 139 -4.73 -2.50 -4.56
C LEU A 139 -4.98 -3.55 -3.47
N LYS A 140 -6.20 -4.14 -3.44
CA LYS A 140 -6.64 -5.10 -2.41
C LYS A 140 -5.57 -6.13 -2.04
N PRO A 141 -4.90 -6.79 -3.01
CA PRO A 141 -3.92 -7.84 -2.71
C PRO A 141 -2.63 -7.37 -2.02
N PHE A 142 -2.40 -6.07 -1.84
CA PHE A 142 -1.08 -5.53 -1.47
C PHE A 142 -1.08 -4.67 -0.19
N ILE A 143 -2.25 -4.38 0.38
CA ILE A 143 -2.38 -3.48 1.53
C ILE A 143 -3.31 -4.11 2.54
N SER A 144 -2.90 -4.07 3.82
CA SER A 144 -3.70 -4.61 4.90
C SER A 144 -5.08 -3.96 4.98
N PRO A 145 -6.17 -4.76 4.92
CA PRO A 145 -7.53 -4.24 5.06
C PRO A 145 -7.79 -3.65 6.45
N THR A 146 -6.96 -3.99 7.44
CA THR A 146 -7.05 -3.48 8.81
C THR A 146 -6.74 -1.99 8.91
N LEU A 147 -6.19 -1.38 7.85
CA LEU A 147 -5.98 0.06 7.76
C LEU A 147 -7.22 0.82 7.23
N ASN A 148 -8.32 0.12 6.94
CA ASN A 148 -9.60 0.67 6.47
C ASN A 148 -9.48 1.64 5.27
N TRP A 149 -8.47 1.43 4.42
CA TRP A 149 -8.18 2.31 3.28
C TRP A 149 -9.23 2.22 2.17
N HIS A 150 -9.97 1.10 2.10
CA HIS A 150 -11.04 0.85 1.12
C HIS A 150 -12.37 1.47 1.53
N SER A 151 -12.60 1.80 2.81
CA SER A 151 -13.88 2.34 3.33
C SER A 151 -15.12 1.45 3.13
N GLU A 152 -14.93 0.21 2.66
CA GLU A 152 -15.93 -0.84 2.59
C GLU A 152 -16.01 -1.61 3.92
N LYS A 153 -17.19 -2.10 4.30
CA LYS A 153 -17.32 -3.07 5.41
C LYS A 153 -16.76 -4.42 4.96
N LEU A 154 -15.73 -4.92 5.63
CA LEU A 154 -15.15 -6.24 5.36
C LEU A 154 -15.56 -7.26 6.42
N ASN A 155 -15.61 -8.53 6.03
CA ASN A 155 -15.74 -9.63 6.97
C ASN A 155 -14.50 -9.68 7.89
N GLN A 156 -14.71 -9.95 9.18
CA GLN A 156 -13.63 -10.03 10.18
C GLN A 156 -12.55 -11.06 9.81
N GLU A 157 -12.91 -12.13 9.08
CA GLU A 157 -11.97 -13.14 8.60
C GLU A 157 -10.84 -12.55 7.73
N TYR A 158 -11.12 -11.47 6.98
CA TYR A 158 -10.14 -10.80 6.13
C TYR A 158 -9.16 -9.94 6.92
N LEU A 159 -9.56 -9.49 8.10
CA LEU A 159 -8.77 -8.64 9.00
C LEU A 159 -7.78 -9.47 9.82
N HIS A 160 -8.07 -10.75 10.04
CA HIS A 160 -7.30 -11.64 10.90
C HIS A 160 -5.86 -11.85 10.41
N TYR A 161 -4.90 -11.90 11.34
CA TYR A 161 -3.45 -12.03 11.04
C TYR A 161 -3.06 -13.20 10.12
N GLY A 162 -3.85 -14.28 10.14
CA GLY A 162 -3.64 -15.47 9.30
C GLY A 162 -4.18 -15.35 7.86
N SER A 163 -4.91 -14.28 7.56
CA SER A 163 -5.47 -14.02 6.23
C SER A 163 -4.39 -13.60 5.22
N ARG A 164 -4.63 -13.91 3.94
CA ARG A 164 -3.74 -13.61 2.80
C ARG A 164 -4.09 -12.30 2.08
N PHE A 165 -5.05 -11.54 2.59
CA PHE A 165 -5.71 -10.47 1.84
C PHE A 165 -4.75 -9.39 1.33
N ASP A 166 -3.63 -9.15 2.02
CA ASP A 166 -2.68 -8.07 1.75
C ASP A 166 -1.31 -8.54 1.23
N GLY A 167 -1.23 -9.77 0.75
CA GLY A 167 0.00 -10.33 0.20
C GLY A 167 0.99 -10.81 1.24
N PHE A 168 0.69 -10.68 2.54
CA PHE A 168 1.51 -11.21 3.62
C PHE A 168 0.76 -12.26 4.44
N ILE A 169 1.42 -13.37 4.77
CA ILE A 169 0.93 -14.35 5.74
C ILE A 169 1.81 -14.30 6.97
N VAL A 170 1.24 -13.95 8.12
CA VAL A 170 1.95 -13.94 9.40
C VAL A 170 1.62 -15.22 10.16
N ARG A 171 2.66 -15.95 10.54
CA ARG A 171 2.54 -17.17 11.35
C ARG A 171 3.17 -16.92 12.71
N PHE A 172 2.33 -16.81 13.72
CA PHE A 172 2.76 -16.79 15.11
C PHE A 172 3.24 -18.16 15.59
N SER A 173 4.10 -18.18 16.60
CA SER A 173 4.44 -19.40 17.34
C SER A 173 3.20 -20.02 18.00
N GLU A 174 3.24 -21.33 18.32
CA GLU A 174 2.12 -21.99 19.01
C GLU A 174 1.82 -21.36 20.37
N LYS A 175 2.85 -20.95 21.12
CA LYS A 175 2.68 -20.21 22.39
C LYS A 175 1.93 -18.90 22.20
N ALA A 176 2.29 -18.13 21.17
CA ALA A 176 1.61 -16.89 20.84
C ALA A 176 0.15 -17.13 20.41
N LYS A 177 -0.13 -18.18 19.61
CA LYS A 177 -1.50 -18.57 19.26
C LYS A 177 -2.32 -18.97 20.49
N GLN A 178 -1.74 -19.71 21.43
CA GLN A 178 -2.40 -20.06 22.69
C GLN A 178 -2.72 -18.81 23.51
N PHE A 179 -1.77 -17.89 23.63
CA PHE A 179 -1.96 -16.61 24.32
C PHE A 179 -3.11 -15.79 23.71
N ILE A 180 -3.20 -15.70 22.37
CA ILE A 180 -4.29 -15.02 21.65
C ILE A 180 -5.65 -15.68 21.91
N ASN A 181 -5.71 -17.02 21.92
CA ASN A 181 -6.97 -17.75 21.94
C ASN A 181 -7.46 -18.15 23.35
N THR A 182 -6.65 -17.98 24.40
CA THR A 182 -6.99 -18.49 25.74
C THR A 182 -7.02 -17.38 26.78
N LYS A 183 -8.23 -16.93 27.15
CA LYS A 183 -8.48 -15.94 28.21
C LYS A 183 -7.73 -16.24 29.51
N LYS A 184 -7.75 -17.50 29.97
CA LYS A 184 -7.05 -17.92 31.21
C LYS A 184 -5.54 -17.64 31.20
N LEU A 185 -4.87 -17.82 30.04
CA LEU A 185 -3.44 -17.53 29.94
C LEU A 185 -3.17 -16.04 30.06
N ARG A 186 -4.01 -15.20 29.47
CA ARG A 186 -3.89 -13.74 29.59
C ARG A 186 -4.19 -13.26 31.01
N GLN A 187 -5.19 -13.84 31.68
CA GLN A 187 -5.55 -13.50 33.06
C GLN A 187 -4.41 -13.73 34.07
N GLN A 188 -3.42 -14.57 33.77
CA GLN A 188 -2.25 -14.76 34.65
C GLN A 188 -1.39 -13.50 34.79
N TYR A 189 -1.47 -12.57 33.83
CA TYR A 189 -0.62 -11.38 33.81
C TYR A 189 -1.31 -10.11 34.35
N PHE A 190 -2.62 -10.14 34.57
CA PHE A 190 -3.42 -8.98 34.93
C PHE A 190 -4.33 -9.31 36.10
N SER A 191 -4.52 -8.34 37.02
CA SER A 191 -5.60 -8.45 38.00
C SER A 191 -6.96 -8.48 37.28
N PRO A 192 -8.05 -8.93 37.94
CA PRO A 192 -9.37 -8.95 37.31
C PRO A 192 -9.82 -7.58 36.77
N GLN A 193 -9.52 -6.49 37.48
CA GLN A 193 -9.86 -5.12 37.04
C GLN A 193 -8.98 -4.66 35.87
N GLU A 194 -7.68 -4.92 35.93
CA GLU A 194 -6.75 -4.61 34.83
C GLU A 194 -7.12 -5.38 33.56
N TYR A 195 -7.46 -6.66 33.69
CA TYR A 195 -7.86 -7.50 32.57
C TYR A 195 -9.09 -6.92 31.87
N LYS A 196 -10.08 -6.49 32.66
CA LYS A 196 -11.31 -5.87 32.16
C LYS A 196 -11.00 -4.65 31.28
N GLN A 197 -10.17 -3.75 31.78
CA GLN A 197 -9.77 -2.54 31.03
C GLN A 197 -8.90 -2.87 29.82
N ALA A 198 -8.03 -3.87 29.90
CA ALA A 198 -7.09 -4.20 28.85
C ALA A 198 -7.71 -4.99 27.67
N PHE A 199 -8.81 -5.72 27.88
CA PHE A 199 -9.35 -6.66 26.89
C PHE A 199 -10.87 -6.60 26.67
N GLU A 200 -11.61 -5.72 27.35
CA GLU A 200 -13.06 -5.53 27.12
C GLU A 200 -13.35 -4.16 26.48
N PRO A 201 -14.53 -4.03 25.84
CA PRO A 201 -14.75 -4.34 24.43
C PRO A 201 -14.02 -3.41 23.44
N PHE A 202 -13.41 -2.31 23.88
CA PHE A 202 -12.74 -1.39 22.94
C PHE A 202 -11.35 -1.88 22.51
N ASN A 203 -10.78 -2.85 23.23
CA ASN A 203 -9.43 -3.37 23.04
C ASN A 203 -9.39 -4.85 22.58
N ASP A 204 -10.54 -5.38 22.14
CA ASP A 204 -10.68 -6.76 21.69
C ASP A 204 -10.06 -6.99 20.29
N GLU A 205 -10.06 -5.95 19.46
CA GLU A 205 -9.33 -5.83 18.20
C GLU A 205 -8.04 -5.02 18.41
N MET A 206 -6.92 -5.70 18.28
CA MET A 206 -5.59 -5.10 18.37
C MET A 206 -4.90 -5.13 17.01
N LEU A 207 -4.48 -3.96 16.53
CA LEU A 207 -3.66 -3.81 15.35
C LEU A 207 -2.16 -3.88 15.72
N LEU A 208 -1.46 -4.83 15.12
CA LEU A 208 -0.02 -5.02 15.28
C LEU A 208 0.74 -4.46 14.09
N GLY A 209 1.74 -3.61 14.34
CA GLY A 209 2.78 -3.32 13.38
C GLY A 209 3.95 -4.30 13.56
N ILE A 210 4.33 -4.95 12.47
CA ILE A 210 5.34 -6.01 12.44
C ILE A 210 6.46 -5.58 11.52
N ASP A 211 7.68 -5.48 12.06
CA ASP A 211 8.90 -5.48 11.25
C ASP A 211 9.06 -6.89 10.70
N TRP A 212 8.61 -7.09 9.45
CA TRP A 212 8.54 -8.41 8.87
C TRP A 212 9.92 -8.98 8.52
N ARG A 213 10.92 -8.12 8.29
CA ARG A 213 12.31 -8.54 8.06
C ARG A 213 12.91 -9.12 9.34
N LYS A 214 12.69 -8.46 10.48
CA LYS A 214 13.11 -8.93 11.80
C LYS A 214 12.16 -9.93 12.43
N ARG A 215 10.98 -10.15 11.84
CA ARG A 215 9.89 -10.98 12.36
C ARG A 215 9.55 -10.60 13.81
N LYS A 216 9.39 -9.30 14.05
CA LYS A 216 9.18 -8.75 15.39
C LYS A 216 7.97 -7.82 15.39
N VAL A 217 7.10 -7.98 16.39
CA VAL A 217 6.08 -6.97 16.70
C VAL A 217 6.78 -5.75 17.27
N VAL A 218 6.53 -4.57 16.69
CA VAL A 218 7.22 -3.31 17.06
C VAL A 218 6.25 -2.23 17.51
N SER A 219 4.99 -2.30 17.07
CA SER A 219 3.96 -1.36 17.46
C SER A 219 2.61 -2.07 17.71
N ILE A 220 1.81 -1.46 18.57
CA ILE A 220 0.47 -1.91 18.95
C ILE A 220 -0.45 -0.69 18.94
N SER A 221 -1.60 -0.80 18.30
CA SER A 221 -2.66 0.21 18.27
C SER A 221 -4.03 -0.45 18.32
N PHE A 222 -5.06 0.30 18.69
CA PHE A 222 -6.45 -0.16 18.72
C PHE A 222 -7.19 0.51 17.56
N SER A 223 -7.51 -0.26 16.52
CA SER A 223 -8.08 0.21 15.25
C SER A 223 -9.51 0.72 15.38
N SER A 224 -10.21 0.33 16.44
CA SER A 224 -11.57 0.72 16.80
C SER A 224 -11.68 2.17 17.29
N GLN A 225 -10.57 2.87 17.52
CA GLN A 225 -10.54 4.18 18.16
C GLN A 225 -10.08 5.27 17.18
N ASP A 226 -11.05 5.95 16.57
CA ASP A 226 -10.82 7.06 15.62
C ASP A 226 -10.24 8.31 16.31
N GLU A 227 -10.33 8.40 17.64
CA GLU A 227 -9.98 9.60 18.39
C GLU A 227 -8.53 9.59 18.93
N PRO A 228 -7.75 10.68 18.69
CA PRO A 228 -6.32 10.74 19.04
C PRO A 228 -6.00 10.57 20.52
N HIS A 229 -6.94 10.90 21.42
CA HIS A 229 -6.72 10.86 22.86
C HIS A 229 -6.94 9.46 23.45
N ILE A 230 -7.42 8.51 22.65
CA ILE A 230 -7.71 7.15 23.07
C ILE A 230 -6.64 6.16 22.59
N GLN A 231 -5.49 6.62 22.07
CA GLN A 231 -4.40 5.76 21.55
C GLN A 231 -3.93 4.60 22.47
N GLN A 232 -4.23 4.68 23.77
CA GLN A 232 -3.89 3.69 24.78
C GLN A 232 -5.05 2.72 25.10
N GLY A 233 -6.12 2.69 24.31
CA GLY A 233 -7.23 1.78 24.56
C GLY A 233 -8.05 2.14 25.79
N GLU A 234 -8.19 3.43 26.10
CA GLU A 234 -8.76 3.93 27.38
C GLU A 234 -8.03 3.44 28.65
N MET A 235 -6.90 2.75 28.51
CA MET A 235 -6.12 2.28 29.64
C MET A 235 -5.35 3.44 30.28
N PRO A 236 -5.22 3.47 31.62
CA PRO A 236 -4.24 4.30 32.29
C PRO A 236 -2.82 3.98 31.79
N LEU A 237 -1.94 4.99 31.73
CA LEU A 237 -0.59 4.85 31.18
C LEU A 237 0.22 3.68 31.78
N ALA A 238 0.07 3.43 33.09
CA ALA A 238 0.73 2.31 33.75
C ALA A 238 0.25 0.96 33.23
N LEU A 239 -1.07 0.80 33.08
CA LEU A 239 -1.69 -0.41 32.53
C LEU A 239 -1.32 -0.58 31.05
N TYR A 240 -1.35 0.49 30.26
CA TYR A 240 -0.95 0.44 28.84
C TYR A 240 0.51 0.01 28.67
N LYS A 241 1.44 0.52 29.49
CA LYS A 241 2.86 0.09 29.49
C LYS A 241 2.99 -1.40 29.83
N LYS A 242 2.28 -1.86 30.86
CA LYS A 242 2.22 -3.28 31.25
C LYS A 242 1.67 -4.15 30.12
N TYR A 243 0.56 -3.74 29.53
CA TYR A 243 -0.06 -4.38 28.38
C TYR A 243 0.93 -4.53 27.23
N LYS A 244 1.51 -3.42 26.75
CA LYS A 244 2.47 -3.42 25.65
C LYS A 244 3.65 -4.35 25.93
N LYS A 245 4.22 -4.33 27.14
CA LYS A 245 5.30 -5.23 27.53
C LYS A 245 4.88 -6.70 27.38
N ILE A 246 3.76 -7.09 27.98
CA ILE A 246 3.27 -8.48 27.95
C ILE A 246 2.99 -8.90 26.51
N ILE A 247 2.28 -8.09 25.72
CA ILE A 247 1.98 -8.43 24.32
C ILE A 247 3.26 -8.64 23.52
N LEU A 248 4.24 -7.73 23.62
CA LEU A 248 5.50 -7.84 22.88
C LEU A 248 6.34 -9.05 23.30
N GLU A 249 6.28 -9.47 24.57
CA GLU A 249 6.94 -10.66 25.08
C GLU A 249 6.25 -11.96 24.62
N GLN A 250 4.92 -11.97 24.57
CA GLN A 250 4.15 -13.18 24.28
C GLN A 250 3.92 -13.41 22.78
N LEU A 251 3.84 -12.36 21.97
CA LEU A 251 3.55 -12.45 20.54
C LEU A 251 4.81 -12.60 19.69
N THR A 252 5.35 -13.82 19.68
CA THR A 252 6.47 -14.19 18.81
C THR A 252 6.01 -14.57 17.41
N VAL A 253 6.50 -13.84 16.39
CA VAL A 253 6.30 -14.17 14.97
C VAL A 253 7.34 -15.21 14.55
N LYS A 254 6.88 -16.39 14.11
CA LYS A 254 7.75 -17.48 13.64
C LYS A 254 8.18 -17.27 12.20
N GLU A 255 7.23 -16.86 11.36
CA GLU A 255 7.42 -16.76 9.91
C GLU A 255 6.51 -15.67 9.34
N VAL A 256 7.02 -14.99 8.31
CA VAL A 256 6.24 -14.09 7.45
C VAL A 256 6.48 -14.51 6.01
N LEU A 257 5.41 -14.83 5.28
CA LEU A 257 5.45 -15.12 3.85
C LEU A 257 5.03 -13.86 3.08
N ASN A 258 5.87 -13.41 2.15
CA ASN A 258 5.59 -12.29 1.26
C ASN A 258 5.23 -12.84 -0.13
N LEU A 259 3.94 -13.01 -0.38
CA LEU A 259 3.41 -13.74 -1.54
C LEU A 259 3.69 -13.04 -2.88
N TYR A 260 3.86 -11.72 -2.84
CA TYR A 260 3.99 -10.89 -4.04
C TYR A 260 5.32 -10.11 -4.11
N HIS A 261 6.28 -10.45 -3.25
CA HIS A 261 7.57 -9.75 -3.13
C HIS A 261 7.43 -8.24 -2.94
N ILE A 262 6.45 -7.82 -2.14
CA ILE A 262 6.17 -6.42 -1.82
C ILE A 262 7.30 -5.88 -0.95
N GLN A 263 7.89 -4.75 -1.34
CA GLN A 263 8.84 -4.05 -0.48
C GLN A 263 8.07 -3.17 0.51
N SER A 264 8.22 -3.48 1.79
CA SER A 264 7.79 -2.66 2.93
C SER A 264 8.82 -2.80 4.05
N ASP A 265 8.78 -1.92 5.03
CA ASP A 265 9.50 -2.08 6.29
C ASP A 265 8.59 -2.70 7.36
N ILE A 266 7.33 -2.27 7.41
CA ILE A 266 6.33 -2.68 8.39
C ILE A 266 5.08 -3.20 7.70
N ILE A 267 4.49 -4.27 8.24
CA ILE A 267 3.16 -4.76 7.85
C ILE A 267 2.22 -4.71 9.04
N TYR A 268 0.93 -4.53 8.75
CA TYR A 268 -0.10 -4.36 9.77
C TYR A 268 -1.06 -5.54 9.78
N LYS A 269 -1.29 -6.15 10.95
CA LYS A 269 -2.23 -7.28 11.12
C LYS A 269 -3.12 -7.08 12.33
N ALA A 270 -4.41 -7.38 12.19
CA ALA A 270 -5.31 -7.39 13.33
C ALA A 270 -5.28 -8.75 14.03
N VAL A 271 -5.33 -8.68 15.36
CA VAL A 271 -5.49 -9.82 16.26
C VAL A 271 -6.77 -9.60 17.02
N PHE A 272 -7.66 -10.59 16.94
CA PHE A 272 -8.91 -10.64 17.69
C PHE A 272 -8.74 -11.63 18.83
N TYR A 273 -8.94 -11.17 20.06
CA TYR A 273 -8.89 -12.06 21.22
C TYR A 273 -10.18 -12.88 21.34
N LYS A 274 -10.05 -14.16 21.69
CA LYS A 274 -11.16 -15.06 22.03
C LYS A 274 -11.27 -15.29 23.53
#